data_AF-A0A257RPY7-F1
#
_entry.id   AF-A0A257RPY7-F1
#
_cell.length_a   1.000
_cell.length_b   1.000
_cell.length_c   1.000
_cell.angle_alpha   90.00
_cell.angle_beta   90.00
_cell.angle_gamma   90.00
#
_symmetry.space_group_name_H-M   'P 1'
#
loop_
_entity.id
_entity.type
_entity.pdbx_description
1 polymer ?
#
loop_
_entity_poly.entity_id
_entity_poly.type
_entity_poly.pdbx_seq_one_letter_code
_entity_poly.pdbx_strand_id
1 'polypeptide(L)'
;AAFALVARQEGLPLPLPVTARWDDQKLLARFWDQVYRSIDSVYRAHPESAAARIAAHDTVYARAREQLVQQIGPQLRTIDPRYLATTHLDNAVLLAQRIYLTDLDLFDAVYAREGKPFGALDAWVAKADSAGGAAVPGAGVGAAKAPAKQRP
;
A
#
# COMPACT_ATOMS: atom_id res chain seq x y z
N ALA A 1 -18.68 14.05 0.39
CA ALA A 1 -18.91 12.61 0.15
C ALA A 1 -19.98 12.36 -0.91
N ALA A 2 -21.19 12.95 -0.80
CA ALA A 2 -22.28 12.73 -1.78
C ALA A 2 -22.00 13.24 -3.21
N PHE A 3 -21.30 14.37 -3.37
CA PHE A 3 -21.03 14.96 -4.69
C PHE A 3 -20.07 14.14 -5.59
N ALA A 4 -19.08 13.47 -5.00
CA ALA A 4 -18.13 12.63 -5.74
C ALA A 4 -18.77 11.33 -6.25
N LEU A 5 -19.87 10.89 -5.62
CA LEU A 5 -20.65 9.74 -6.05
C LEU A 5 -21.53 10.08 -7.26
N VAL A 6 -22.14 11.28 -7.25
CA VAL A 6 -23.01 11.77 -8.35
C VAL A 6 -22.21 12.08 -9.62
N ALA A 7 -21.07 12.77 -9.51
CA ALA A 7 -20.22 13.06 -10.68
C ALA A 7 -19.72 11.79 -11.39
N ARG A 8 -19.54 10.70 -10.62
CA ARG A 8 -19.01 9.42 -11.10
C ARG A 8 -20.08 8.51 -11.73
N GLN A 9 -21.37 8.72 -11.45
CA GLN A 9 -22.46 8.00 -12.11
C GLN A 9 -22.84 8.60 -13.47
N GLU A 10 -22.57 9.89 -13.69
CA GLU A 10 -22.94 10.65 -14.90
C GLU A 10 -21.82 10.73 -15.96
N GLY A 11 -20.69 10.04 -15.77
CA GLY A 11 -19.54 10.10 -16.71
C GLY A 11 -18.84 11.47 -16.76
N LEU A 12 -19.07 12.32 -15.76
CA LEU A 12 -18.45 13.63 -15.67
C LEU A 12 -17.03 13.50 -15.08
N PRO A 13 -16.04 14.27 -15.57
CA PRO A 13 -14.70 14.25 -15.00
C PRO A 13 -14.78 14.61 -13.52
N LEU A 14 -14.22 13.74 -12.67
CA LEU A 14 -14.08 14.01 -11.24
C LEU A 14 -13.33 15.35 -11.07
N PRO A 15 -13.77 16.24 -10.17
CA PRO A 15 -13.06 17.49 -9.93
C PRO A 15 -11.60 17.19 -9.58
N LEU A 16 -10.68 18.01 -10.10
CA LEU A 16 -9.22 17.84 -10.06
C LEU A 16 -8.62 17.39 -8.70
N PRO A 17 -9.19 17.70 -7.50
CA PRO A 17 -8.66 17.19 -6.24
C PRO A 17 -8.78 15.67 -6.04
N VAL A 18 -9.78 15.01 -6.65
CA VAL A 18 -10.01 13.57 -6.44
C VAL A 18 -9.12 12.73 -7.37
N THR A 19 -8.97 13.13 -8.63
CA THR A 19 -8.09 12.45 -9.60
C THR A 19 -6.62 12.61 -9.22
N ALA A 20 -6.20 13.84 -8.89
CA ALA A 20 -4.83 14.09 -8.44
C ALA A 20 -4.48 13.27 -7.19
N ARG A 21 -5.42 13.13 -6.25
CA ARG A 21 -5.23 12.29 -5.06
C ARG A 21 -5.13 10.81 -5.40
N TRP A 22 -5.93 10.33 -6.35
CA TRP A 22 -5.86 8.94 -6.82
C TRP A 22 -4.52 8.64 -7.50
N ASP A 23 -4.05 9.55 -8.35
CA ASP A 23 -2.76 9.40 -9.02
C ASP A 23 -1.58 9.41 -8.04
N ASP A 24 -1.63 10.29 -7.02
CA ASP A 24 -0.67 10.29 -5.92
C ASP A 24 -0.66 8.96 -5.16
N GLN A 25 -1.85 8.40 -4.86
CA GLN A 25 -1.96 7.11 -4.18
C GLN A 25 -1.37 5.96 -5.00
N LYS A 26 -1.60 5.93 -6.32
CA LYS A 26 -0.99 4.94 -7.20
C LYS A 26 0.52 5.08 -7.29
N LEU A 27 1.03 6.31 -7.33
CA LEU A 27 2.47 6.54 -7.33
C LEU A 27 3.11 6.02 -6.04
N LEU A 28 2.50 6.32 -4.89
CA LEU A 28 2.96 5.79 -3.60
C LEU A 28 2.81 4.26 -3.52
N ALA A 29 1.74 3.68 -4.05
CA ALA A 29 1.53 2.24 -4.08
C ALA A 29 2.70 1.51 -4.76
N ARG A 30 3.08 1.98 -5.95
CA ARG A 30 4.23 1.43 -6.70
C ARG A 30 5.54 1.58 -5.94
N PHE A 31 5.77 2.73 -5.31
CA PHE A 31 6.95 2.96 -4.48
C PHE A 31 7.01 1.97 -3.32
N TRP A 32 5.94 1.83 -2.53
CA TRP A 32 5.92 0.93 -1.38
C TRP A 32 6.06 -0.54 -1.77
N ASP A 33 5.46 -0.94 -2.89
CA ASP A 33 5.62 -2.29 -3.41
C ASP A 33 7.06 -2.60 -3.86
N GLN A 34 7.75 -1.62 -4.47
CA GLN A 34 9.17 -1.74 -4.80
C GLN A 34 10.05 -1.89 -3.54
N VAL A 35 9.78 -1.11 -2.49
CA VAL A 35 10.50 -1.21 -1.21
C VAL A 35 10.25 -2.57 -0.57
N TYR A 36 9.00 -3.04 -0.54
CA TYR A 36 8.65 -4.35 -0.02
C TYR A 36 9.41 -5.47 -0.74
N ARG A 37 9.41 -5.49 -2.07
CA ARG A 37 10.15 -6.49 -2.86
C ARG A 37 11.65 -6.47 -2.58
N SER A 38 12.22 -5.28 -2.34
CA SER A 38 13.63 -5.12 -1.99
C SER A 38 13.94 -5.70 -0.61
N ILE A 39 13.10 -5.40 0.39
CA ILE A 39 13.22 -5.97 1.74
C ILE A 39 13.05 -7.49 1.73
N ASP A 40 12.02 -7.99 1.06
CA ASP A 40 11.78 -9.43 0.92
C ASP A 40 12.98 -10.14 0.27
N SER A 41 13.61 -9.52 -0.74
CA SER A 41 14.84 -10.03 -1.34
C SER A 41 16.01 -10.09 -0.36
N VAL A 42 16.15 -9.12 0.56
CA VAL A 42 17.19 -9.16 1.61
C VAL A 42 17.00 -10.37 2.51
N TYR A 43 15.77 -10.63 2.96
CA TYR A 43 15.48 -11.78 3.81
C TYR A 43 15.71 -13.11 3.09
N ARG A 44 15.40 -13.18 1.79
CA ARG A 44 15.71 -14.36 0.96
C ARG A 44 17.20 -14.58 0.70
N ALA A 45 17.97 -13.49 0.53
CA ALA A 45 19.41 -13.58 0.24
C ALA A 45 20.26 -13.93 1.47
N HIS A 46 19.77 -13.64 2.68
CA HIS A 46 20.51 -13.82 3.92
C HIS A 46 19.72 -14.65 4.95
N PRO A 47 19.34 -15.91 4.65
CA PRO A 47 18.46 -16.71 5.51
C PRO A 47 19.09 -16.96 6.89
N GLU A 48 20.39 -17.26 6.93
CA GLU A 48 21.09 -17.70 8.15
C GLU A 48 21.76 -16.56 8.92
N SER A 49 21.83 -15.34 8.37
CA SER A 49 22.58 -14.23 8.99
C SER A 49 21.67 -13.06 9.34
N ALA A 50 21.35 -12.92 10.63
CA ALA A 50 20.60 -11.78 11.14
C ALA A 50 21.37 -10.46 10.95
N ALA A 51 22.69 -10.46 11.20
CA ALA A 51 23.52 -9.26 11.05
C ALA A 51 23.56 -8.77 9.58
N ALA A 52 23.71 -9.68 8.63
CA ALA A 52 23.70 -9.32 7.21
C ALA A 52 22.33 -8.79 6.78
N ARG A 53 21.23 -9.39 7.28
CA ARG A 53 19.87 -8.89 7.04
C ARG A 53 19.71 -7.46 7.53
N ILE A 54 20.14 -7.15 8.75
CA ILE A 54 20.02 -5.80 9.34
C ILE A 54 20.80 -4.79 8.49
N ALA A 55 22.07 -5.05 8.18
CA ALA A 55 22.88 -4.11 7.40
C ALA A 55 22.33 -3.87 5.98
N ALA A 56 21.86 -4.93 5.31
CA ALA A 56 21.24 -4.82 3.99
C ALA A 56 19.87 -4.12 4.04
N HIS A 57 19.09 -4.39 5.08
CA HIS A 57 17.80 -3.75 5.36
C HIS A 57 17.95 -2.24 5.57
N ASP A 58 18.90 -1.81 6.41
CA ASP A 58 19.22 -0.40 6.64
C ASP A 58 19.61 0.30 5.33
N THR A 59 20.38 -0.39 4.48
CA THR A 59 20.77 0.11 3.16
C THR A 59 19.55 0.30 2.25
N VAL A 60 18.59 -0.63 2.27
CA VAL A 60 17.35 -0.49 1.48
C VAL A 60 16.54 0.71 1.97
N TYR A 61 16.39 0.91 3.27
CA TYR A 61 15.62 2.05 3.78
C TYR A 61 16.30 3.40 3.57
N ALA A 62 17.63 3.47 3.66
CA ALA A 62 18.37 4.68 3.30
C ALA A 62 18.11 5.08 1.84
N ARG A 63 18.19 4.14 0.90
CA ARG A 63 17.90 4.39 -0.52
C ARG A 63 16.43 4.71 -0.76
N ALA A 64 15.52 4.02 -0.07
CA ALA A 64 14.09 4.28 -0.17
C ALA A 64 13.74 5.71 0.30
N ARG A 65 14.40 6.19 1.36
CA ARG A 65 14.26 7.57 1.84
C ARG A 65 14.69 8.59 0.79
N GLU A 66 15.84 8.38 0.17
CA GLU A 66 16.34 9.24 -0.89
C GLU A 66 15.37 9.26 -2.08
N GLN A 67 14.93 8.08 -2.55
CA GLN A 67 13.95 7.96 -3.63
C GLN A 67 12.62 8.66 -3.28
N LEU A 68 12.10 8.44 -2.07
CA LEU A 68 10.84 9.02 -1.62
C LEU A 68 10.88 10.55 -1.64
N VAL A 69 11.95 11.14 -1.11
CA VAL A 69 12.05 12.61 -0.98
C VAL A 69 12.46 13.27 -2.29
N GLN A 70 13.45 12.72 -2.99
CA GLN A 70 14.07 13.38 -4.14
C GLN A 70 13.39 13.06 -5.46
N GLN A 71 12.73 11.90 -5.58
CA GLN A 71 12.14 11.44 -6.83
C GLN A 71 10.63 11.41 -6.78
N ILE A 72 10.05 10.81 -5.72
CA ILE A 72 8.60 10.65 -5.60
C ILE A 72 7.91 11.93 -5.13
N GLY A 73 8.44 12.57 -4.08
CA GLY A 73 7.86 13.79 -3.49
C GLY A 73 7.54 14.89 -4.50
N PRO A 74 8.46 15.27 -5.41
CA PRO A 74 8.21 16.30 -6.43
C PRO A 74 7.11 15.96 -7.44
N GLN A 75 6.73 14.67 -7.58
CA GLN A 75 5.69 14.23 -8.50
C GLN A 75 4.29 14.26 -7.86
N LEU A 76 4.20 14.33 -6.53
CA LEU A 76 2.91 14.35 -5.83
C LEU A 76 2.23 15.71 -5.95
N ARG A 77 0.93 15.69 -6.19
CA ARG A 77 0.12 16.89 -6.46
C ARG A 77 -0.72 17.34 -5.28
N THR A 78 -1.00 16.42 -4.36
CA THR A 78 -1.93 16.61 -3.23
C THR A 78 -1.28 16.36 -1.88
N ILE A 79 -0.08 15.78 -1.85
CA ILE A 79 0.67 15.46 -0.63
C ILE A 79 1.86 16.42 -0.50
N ASP A 80 1.99 17.07 0.65
CA ASP A 80 3.12 17.97 0.92
C ASP A 80 4.44 17.18 1.02
N PRO A 81 5.47 17.49 0.23
CA PRO A 81 6.77 16.82 0.30
C PRO A 81 7.43 16.88 1.68
N ARG A 82 7.13 17.91 2.50
CA ARG A 82 7.63 18.02 3.88
C ARG A 82 7.13 16.86 4.76
N TYR A 83 5.91 16.39 4.53
CA TYR A 83 5.37 15.24 5.26
C TYR A 83 6.16 13.96 4.97
N LEU A 84 6.58 13.77 3.71
CA LEU A 84 7.41 12.62 3.32
C LEU A 84 8.78 12.66 3.99
N ALA A 85 9.38 13.85 4.09
CA ALA A 85 10.69 14.03 4.73
C ALA A 85 10.67 13.70 6.23
N THR A 86 9.50 13.76 6.88
CA THR A 86 9.32 13.38 8.30
C THR A 86 8.82 11.97 8.51
N THR A 87 8.41 11.28 7.45
CA THR A 87 7.84 9.92 7.56
C THR A 87 8.91 8.93 8.00
N HIS A 88 8.58 8.13 9.02
CA HIS A 88 9.44 7.06 9.48
C HIS A 88 9.36 5.88 8.51
N LEU A 89 10.51 5.31 8.13
CA LEU A 89 10.58 4.13 7.27
C LEU A 89 11.00 2.94 8.13
N ASP A 90 10.02 2.13 8.50
CA ASP A 90 10.21 0.86 9.19
C ASP A 90 9.28 -0.22 8.61
N ASN A 91 9.42 -1.44 9.11
CA ASN A 91 8.63 -2.57 8.64
C ASN A 91 7.13 -2.39 8.93
N ALA A 92 6.76 -1.74 10.03
CA ALA A 92 5.36 -1.54 10.40
C ALA A 92 4.68 -0.56 9.45
N VAL A 93 5.33 0.57 9.17
CA VAL A 93 4.87 1.56 8.18
C VAL A 93 4.83 0.94 6.80
N LEU A 94 5.87 0.19 6.40
CA LEU A 94 5.90 -0.50 5.11
C LEU A 94 4.70 -1.45 4.95
N LEU A 95 4.44 -2.30 5.95
CA LEU A 95 3.33 -3.25 5.89
C LEU A 95 1.97 -2.54 5.90
N ALA A 96 1.80 -1.51 6.73
CA ALA A 96 0.58 -0.72 6.75
C ALA A 96 0.31 -0.08 5.37
N GLN A 97 1.31 0.58 4.79
CA GLN A 97 1.20 1.22 3.47
C GLN A 97 0.92 0.19 2.39
N ARG A 98 1.57 -0.97 2.42
CA ARG A 98 1.30 -2.06 1.48
C ARG A 98 -0.16 -2.48 1.56
N ILE A 99 -0.68 -2.78 2.76
CA ILE A 99 -2.08 -3.18 2.95
C ILE A 99 -3.04 -2.12 2.41
N TYR A 100 -2.83 -0.85 2.74
CA TYR A 100 -3.72 0.24 2.31
C TYR A 100 -3.67 0.53 0.80
N LEU A 101 -2.52 0.29 0.17
CA LEU A 101 -2.27 0.64 -1.23
C LEU A 101 -2.10 -0.61 -2.11
N THR A 102 -2.58 -1.76 -1.64
CA THR A 102 -2.45 -3.03 -2.36
C THR A 102 -3.23 -2.95 -3.68
N ASP A 103 -2.56 -3.35 -4.76
CA ASP A 103 -3.18 -3.64 -6.06
C ASP A 103 -4.03 -2.52 -6.67
N LEU A 104 -3.72 -1.24 -6.39
CA LEU A 104 -4.48 -0.11 -6.95
C LEU A 104 -4.43 -0.07 -8.49
N ASP A 105 -3.31 -0.46 -9.10
CA ASP A 105 -3.19 -0.55 -10.56
C ASP A 105 -4.06 -1.70 -11.14
N LEU A 106 -4.21 -2.80 -10.40
CA LEU A 106 -5.12 -3.90 -10.79
C LEU A 106 -6.58 -3.46 -10.63
N PHE A 107 -6.90 -2.72 -9.57
CA PHE A 107 -8.22 -2.12 -9.40
C PHE A 107 -8.56 -1.21 -10.59
N ASP A 108 -7.65 -0.31 -11.00
CA ASP A 108 -7.86 0.58 -12.16
C ASP A 108 -8.07 -0.22 -13.45
N ALA A 109 -7.27 -1.27 -13.68
CA ALA A 109 -7.41 -2.12 -14.87
C ALA A 109 -8.76 -2.85 -14.93
N VAL A 110 -9.23 -3.36 -13.80
CA VAL A 110 -10.52 -4.05 -13.72
C VAL A 110 -11.66 -3.03 -13.82
N TYR A 111 -11.58 -1.90 -13.13
CA TYR A 111 -12.60 -0.85 -13.22
C TYR A 111 -12.76 -0.31 -14.64
N ALA A 112 -11.66 -0.07 -15.36
CA ALA A 112 -11.68 0.36 -16.75
C ALA A 112 -12.33 -0.67 -17.69
N ARG A 113 -12.21 -1.97 -17.37
CA ARG A 113 -12.81 -3.06 -18.14
C ARG A 113 -14.30 -3.24 -17.85
N GLU A 114 -14.67 -3.24 -16.57
CA GLU A 114 -16.03 -3.63 -16.13
C GLU A 114 -17.01 -2.44 -16.08
N GLY A 115 -16.51 -1.20 -15.98
CA GLY A 115 -17.32 0.02 -15.94
C GLY A 115 -18.26 0.14 -14.74
N LYS A 116 -18.25 -0.83 -13.82
CA LYS A 116 -19.11 -0.89 -12.63
C LYS A 116 -18.29 -1.29 -11.40
N PRO A 117 -18.45 -0.57 -10.27
CA PRO A 117 -17.61 -0.76 -9.09
C PRO A 117 -17.75 -2.15 -8.44
N PHE A 118 -18.89 -2.83 -8.62
CA PHE A 118 -19.16 -4.13 -7.97
C PHE A 118 -18.64 -5.33 -8.77
N GLY A 119 -18.81 -5.35 -10.11
CA GLY A 119 -18.22 -6.41 -10.95
C GLY A 119 -16.68 -6.43 -10.88
N ALA A 120 -16.08 -5.26 -10.66
CA ALA A 120 -14.65 -5.15 -10.46
C ALA A 120 -14.15 -5.72 -9.13
N LEU A 121 -14.95 -5.59 -8.07
CA LEU A 121 -14.64 -6.15 -6.76
C LEU A 121 -14.68 -7.68 -6.79
N ASP A 122 -15.72 -8.25 -7.42
CA ASP A 122 -15.87 -9.72 -7.55
C ASP A 122 -14.72 -10.34 -8.37
N ALA A 123 -14.31 -9.68 -9.45
CA ALA A 123 -13.18 -10.14 -10.26
C ALA A 123 -11.82 -10.01 -9.53
N TRP A 124 -11.67 -9.00 -8.66
CA TRP A 124 -10.46 -8.81 -7.85
C TRP A 124 -10.35 -9.87 -6.75
N VAL A 125 -11.45 -10.15 -6.04
CA VAL A 125 -11.53 -11.24 -5.04
C VAL A 125 -11.23 -12.59 -5.68
N ALA A 126 -11.87 -12.91 -6.81
CA ALA A 126 -11.61 -14.16 -7.52
C ALA A 126 -10.14 -14.30 -7.96
N LYS A 127 -9.51 -13.20 -8.36
CA LYS A 127 -8.08 -13.21 -8.73
C LYS A 127 -7.18 -13.40 -7.51
N ALA A 128 -7.46 -12.73 -6.39
CA ALA A 128 -6.74 -12.92 -5.14
C ALA A 128 -6.82 -14.37 -4.63
N ASP A 129 -7.98 -15.00 -4.77
CA ASP A 129 -8.19 -16.41 -4.41
C ASP A 129 -7.42 -17.36 -5.34
N SER A 130 -7.43 -17.09 -6.65
CA SER A 130 -6.74 -17.91 -7.66
C SER A 130 -5.21 -17.81 -7.63
N ALA A 131 -4.67 -16.70 -7.09
CA ALA A 131 -3.23 -16.50 -6.93
C ALA A 131 -2.63 -17.32 -5.78
N GLY A 132 -3.43 -18.19 -5.13
CA GLY A 132 -3.01 -18.94 -3.95
C GLY A 132 -2.73 -17.96 -2.82
N GLY A 133 -3.76 -17.23 -2.40
CA GLY A 133 -3.79 -16.30 -1.27
C GLY A 133 -2.41 -15.88 -0.80
N ALA A 134 -1.85 -14.81 -1.36
CA ALA A 134 -0.79 -14.10 -0.68
C ALA A 134 -1.36 -13.76 0.70
N ALA A 135 -0.96 -14.54 1.72
CA ALA A 135 -1.48 -14.43 3.06
C ALA A 135 -1.47 -12.94 3.40
N VAL A 136 -2.65 -12.36 3.61
CA VAL A 136 -2.74 -11.03 4.20
C VAL A 136 -1.95 -11.13 5.49
N PRO A 137 -0.78 -10.46 5.63
CA PRO A 137 -0.02 -10.55 6.87
C PRO A 137 -0.87 -9.85 7.93
N GLY A 138 -1.57 -10.63 8.76
CA GLY A 138 -2.54 -10.14 9.73
C GLY A 138 -3.82 -10.98 9.89
N ALA A 139 -4.15 -11.86 8.96
CA ALA A 139 -5.37 -12.69 9.05
C ALA A 139 -5.32 -13.77 10.16
N GLY A 140 -4.19 -13.92 10.85
CA GLY A 140 -3.97 -14.89 11.94
C GLY A 140 -4.06 -14.31 13.36
N VAL A 141 -4.44 -13.05 13.58
CA VAL A 141 -4.64 -12.51 14.94
C VAL A 141 -6.11 -12.67 15.34
N GLY A 142 -6.58 -13.93 15.34
CA GLY A 142 -7.84 -14.34 15.94
C GLY A 142 -7.56 -15.09 17.24
N ALA A 143 -8.15 -14.61 18.34
CA ALA A 143 -8.32 -15.30 19.62
C ALA A 143 -7.14 -15.32 20.63
N ALA A 144 -6.67 -14.14 21.06
CA ALA A 144 -6.20 -14.01 22.44
C ALA A 144 -7.41 -13.74 23.36
N LYS A 145 -7.84 -14.78 24.08
CA LYS A 145 -8.90 -14.71 25.11
C LYS A 145 -8.46 -13.69 26.18
N ALA A 146 -9.18 -12.58 26.32
CA ALA A 146 -8.89 -11.58 27.35
C ALA A 146 -8.97 -12.22 28.75
N PRO A 147 -8.00 -11.99 29.65
CA PRO A 147 -8.10 -12.47 31.03
C PRO A 147 -9.20 -11.71 31.76
N ALA A 148 -9.99 -12.47 32.54
CA ALA A 148 -11.09 -11.95 33.36
C ALA A 148 -10.56 -10.90 34.35
N LYS A 149 -11.15 -9.70 34.34
CA LYS A 149 -10.93 -8.69 35.36
C LYS A 149 -11.46 -9.21 36.70
N GLN A 150 -10.57 -9.59 37.61
CA GLN A 150 -10.91 -9.62 39.03
C GLN A 150 -11.03 -8.17 39.50
N ARG A 151 -12.23 -7.79 39.95
CA ARG A 151 -12.45 -6.56 40.71
C ARG A 151 -12.24 -6.86 42.20
N PRO A 152 -11.63 -5.93 42.96
CA PRO A 152 -11.69 -5.98 44.42
C PRO A 152 -13.11 -5.77 44.93
#